data_AF-K1YNB0-F1
#
_entry.id   AF-K1YNB0-F1
#
_cell.length_a   1.000
_cell.length_b   1.000
_cell.length_c   1.000
_cell.angle_alpha   90.00
_cell.angle_beta   90.00
_cell.angle_gamma   90.00
#
_symmetry.space_group_name_H-M   'P 1'
#
loop_
_entity.id
_entity.type
_entity.pdbx_description
1 polymer ?
#
loop_
_entity_poly.entity_id
_entity_poly.type
_entity_poly.pdbx_seq_one_letter_code
_entity_poly.pdbx_strand_id
1 'polypeptide(L)'
;MIPSYQEEIRIHKNKDRIFWVVVIVMTAFLFFFFQGYYPNYERFFNQEDTSKQAFLKPFGIIDIHVFPSPDNIFINGEPYNNNSKTIFDLGEYTISIQKKWYLPITLLLDITKKNPFYTTVVNLFANPEYSPLPLAFSGLSLYGDFFLLHDTSTGSLLVVDTDFQILHRIETTYEHIGWQYFTDGNNILSYSQSTEKFSNIIDRETGIPLQCTNISYYGEKLFCHDTMRFAGPTLSNIREKILAINDRIVVTPEYIYNGDNTNTSWKYFEYQTGALQFPEAVVHIGKIPYFFEKWILFPVDQTDVAVTPLKKPDWWMDIISQVWEFDGETILFGEKQGKGIFRIVDSEKEYSKTLDLEHTTDVKVYKISGAYIFVTQKTAYVYYKGATEILKILDDVDVIRMVDAKIFFNKEGKSYLVDLLRKEVK
;
A
#
# COMPACT_ATOMS: atom_id res chain seq x y z
N MET A 1 -41.42 26.82 70.54
CA MET A 1 -41.04 27.65 69.37
C MET A 1 -39.53 27.82 69.16
N ILE A 2 -38.67 27.57 70.16
CA ILE A 2 -37.21 27.79 70.04
C ILE A 2 -36.41 26.59 69.42
N PRO A 3 -36.80 25.30 69.60
CA PRO A 3 -36.03 24.18 69.05
C PRO A 3 -36.08 24.09 67.52
N SER A 4 -37.24 24.34 66.91
CA SER A 4 -37.40 24.23 65.45
C SER A 4 -36.54 25.24 64.68
N TYR A 5 -36.32 26.43 65.26
CA TYR A 5 -35.49 27.47 64.65
C TYR A 5 -34.00 27.10 64.66
N GLN A 6 -33.52 26.45 65.74
CA GLN A 6 -32.14 25.98 65.80
C GLN A 6 -31.88 24.77 64.88
N GLU A 7 -32.88 23.89 64.73
CA GLU A 7 -32.84 22.76 63.79
C GLU A 7 -32.79 23.26 62.34
N GLU A 8 -33.59 24.27 62.01
CA GLU A 8 -33.67 24.87 60.67
C GLU A 8 -32.38 25.60 60.28
N ILE A 9 -31.76 26.33 61.21
CA ILE A 9 -30.43 26.94 61.04
C ILE A 9 -29.36 25.87 60.83
N ARG A 10 -29.41 24.75 61.56
CA ARG A 10 -28.44 23.65 61.43
C ARG A 10 -28.57 22.95 60.07
N ILE A 11 -29.80 22.74 59.59
CA ILE A 11 -30.07 22.17 58.28
C ILE A 11 -29.57 23.12 57.17
N HIS A 12 -29.79 24.43 57.29
CA HIS A 12 -29.28 25.42 56.33
C HIS A 12 -27.75 25.45 56.30
N LYS A 13 -27.08 25.49 57.46
CA LYS A 13 -25.60 25.47 57.53
C LYS A 13 -24.99 24.19 56.95
N ASN A 14 -25.64 23.04 57.12
CA ASN A 14 -25.18 21.79 56.52
C ASN A 14 -25.37 21.77 55.00
N LYS A 15 -26.49 22.31 54.49
CA LYS A 15 -26.72 22.45 53.04
C LYS A 15 -25.70 23.39 52.40
N ASP A 16 -25.39 24.52 53.04
CA ASP A 16 -24.37 25.46 52.56
C ASP A 16 -22.98 24.81 52.55
N ARG A 17 -22.61 24.05 53.58
CA ARG A 17 -21.35 23.29 53.60
C ARG A 17 -21.27 22.29 52.45
N ILE A 18 -22.34 21.52 52.21
CA ILE A 18 -22.36 20.53 51.13
C ILE A 18 -22.27 21.23 49.76
N PHE A 19 -23.00 22.33 49.57
CA PHE A 19 -22.94 23.13 48.35
C PHE A 19 -21.51 23.61 48.07
N TRP A 20 -20.84 24.21 49.06
CA TRP A 20 -19.47 24.70 48.89
C TRP A 20 -18.45 23.59 48.67
N VAL A 21 -18.64 22.41 49.28
CA VAL A 21 -17.80 21.24 49.01
C VAL A 21 -17.97 20.77 47.56
N VAL A 22 -19.20 20.69 47.05
CA VAL A 22 -19.46 20.34 45.65
C VAL A 22 -18.85 21.36 44.70
N VAL A 23 -18.97 22.65 45.00
CA VAL A 23 -18.35 23.73 44.21
C VAL A 23 -16.83 23.57 44.21
N ILE A 24 -16.17 23.38 45.36
CA ILE A 24 -14.71 23.20 45.43
C ILE A 24 -14.26 21.97 44.65
N VAL A 25 -14.98 20.84 44.76
CA VAL A 25 -14.65 19.60 44.03
C VAL A 25 -14.84 19.80 42.52
N MET A 26 -15.94 20.42 42.07
CA MET A 26 -16.14 20.76 40.66
C MET A 26 -15.10 21.76 40.16
N THR A 27 -14.77 22.80 40.93
CA THR A 27 -13.74 23.78 40.56
C THR A 27 -12.36 23.16 40.51
N ALA A 28 -12.01 22.25 41.42
CA ALA A 28 -10.76 21.51 41.35
C ALA A 28 -10.74 20.56 40.15
N PHE A 29 -11.84 19.84 39.90
CA PHE A 29 -12.00 18.99 38.72
C PHE A 29 -11.86 19.81 37.44
N LEU A 30 -12.55 20.94 37.33
CA LEU A 30 -12.43 21.88 36.23
C LEU A 30 -10.99 22.44 36.15
N PHE A 31 -10.36 22.82 37.25
CA PHE A 31 -8.99 23.32 37.25
C PHE A 31 -7.98 22.30 36.72
N PHE A 32 -8.10 21.02 37.10
CA PHE A 32 -7.27 19.95 36.55
C PHE A 32 -7.64 19.56 35.12
N PHE A 33 -8.93 19.61 34.75
CA PHE A 33 -9.41 19.35 33.39
C PHE A 33 -9.04 20.47 32.41
N PHE A 34 -8.99 21.72 32.89
CA PHE A 34 -8.66 22.94 32.14
C PHE A 34 -7.23 23.43 32.37
N GLN A 35 -6.38 22.69 33.09
CA GLN A 35 -4.95 22.97 33.22
C GLN A 35 -4.16 22.79 31.89
N GLY A 36 -4.85 22.60 30.77
CA GLY A 36 -4.27 22.56 29.43
C GLY A 36 -4.74 23.66 28.47
N TYR A 37 -6.03 24.00 28.40
CA TYR A 37 -6.53 24.80 27.26
C TYR A 37 -7.84 25.55 27.60
N TYR A 38 -7.83 26.88 27.49
CA TYR A 38 -9.05 27.68 27.31
C TYR A 38 -9.08 28.26 25.88
N PRO A 39 -10.23 28.23 25.19
CA PRO A 39 -10.43 28.91 23.93
C PRO A 39 -10.72 30.40 24.15
N ASN A 40 -10.15 31.26 23.31
CA ASN A 40 -10.68 32.60 23.08
C ASN A 40 -11.43 32.56 21.74
N TYR A 41 -12.77 32.55 21.80
CA TYR A 41 -13.63 32.17 20.67
C TYR A 41 -14.00 33.32 19.72
N GLU A 42 -13.44 34.53 19.86
CA GLU A 42 -14.04 35.71 19.19
C GLU A 42 -13.22 36.45 18.12
N ARG A 43 -11.98 36.06 17.74
CA ARG A 43 -11.21 36.88 16.76
C ARG A 43 -10.36 36.17 15.70
N PHE A 44 -10.59 34.90 15.39
CA PHE A 44 -9.75 34.19 14.41
C PHE A 44 -10.06 34.45 12.93
N PHE A 45 -11.11 35.21 12.58
CA PHE A 45 -11.49 35.34 11.18
C PHE A 45 -11.05 36.60 10.44
N ASN A 46 -10.53 37.64 11.11
CA ASN A 46 -10.07 38.84 10.39
C ASN A 46 -9.08 39.63 11.26
N GLN A 47 -7.77 39.56 10.98
CA GLN A 47 -6.87 40.74 10.89
C GLN A 47 -5.38 40.35 10.82
N GLU A 48 -4.68 41.04 9.91
CA GLU A 48 -3.24 41.04 9.63
C GLU A 48 -2.38 41.70 10.72
N ASP A 49 -2.72 41.51 12.00
CA ASP A 49 -2.01 42.17 13.11
C ASP A 49 -1.17 41.15 13.90
N THR A 50 0.08 40.98 13.49
CA THR A 50 1.07 40.04 14.06
C THR A 50 1.61 40.45 15.44
N SER A 51 1.05 41.50 16.05
CA SER A 51 1.54 42.08 17.31
C SER A 51 0.89 41.52 18.58
N LYS A 52 -0.14 40.65 18.49
CA LYS A 52 -0.75 39.98 19.65
C LYS A 52 -0.38 38.51 19.71
N GLN A 53 0.60 38.23 20.58
CA GLN A 53 1.16 36.93 20.90
C GLN A 53 0.10 35.82 20.98
N ALA A 54 0.34 34.77 20.20
CA ALA A 54 -0.37 33.49 20.30
C ALA A 54 -0.25 32.97 21.75
N PHE A 55 -1.33 33.05 22.52
CA PHE A 55 -1.34 32.68 23.93
C PHE A 55 -1.38 31.16 24.15
N LEU A 56 -1.68 30.40 23.11
CA LEU A 56 -1.53 28.95 23.11
C LEU A 56 -0.18 28.59 22.51
N LYS A 57 0.65 27.90 23.30
CA LYS A 57 1.82 27.21 22.76
C LYS A 57 1.29 26.32 21.63
N PRO A 58 1.83 26.43 20.41
CA PRO A 58 1.38 25.57 19.34
C PRO A 58 1.66 24.12 19.75
N PHE A 59 0.66 23.26 19.55
CA PHE A 59 0.68 21.86 19.92
C PHE A 59 0.21 21.02 18.75
N GLY A 60 0.55 19.74 18.78
CA GLY A 60 -0.05 18.76 17.91
C GLY A 60 -0.68 17.61 18.66
N ILE A 61 -1.35 16.74 17.91
CA ILE A 61 -1.98 15.53 18.42
C ILE A 61 -1.37 14.34 17.69
N ILE A 62 -0.93 13.36 18.46
CA ILE A 62 -0.54 12.05 17.96
C ILE A 62 -1.69 11.10 18.28
N ASP A 63 -2.14 10.34 17.28
CA ASP A 63 -3.14 9.27 17.39
C ASP A 63 -2.64 8.03 16.63
N ILE A 64 -2.40 6.94 17.36
CA ILE A 64 -1.78 5.72 16.81
C ILE A 64 -2.70 4.56 17.09
N HIS A 65 -3.09 3.86 16.03
CA HIS A 65 -3.91 2.65 16.08
C HIS A 65 -3.09 1.47 15.58
N VAL A 66 -2.71 0.57 16.48
CA VAL A 66 -1.85 -0.59 16.15
C VAL A 66 -2.66 -1.89 16.20
N PHE A 67 -2.52 -2.70 15.15
CA PHE A 67 -3.14 -4.01 15.02
C PHE A 67 -2.11 -5.09 14.68
N PRO A 68 -2.15 -6.27 15.32
CA PRO A 68 -2.89 -6.57 16.56
C PRO A 68 -2.40 -5.71 17.72
N SER A 69 -3.17 -5.69 18.82
CA SER A 69 -2.85 -4.88 20.01
C SER A 69 -1.39 -5.06 20.42
N PRO A 70 -0.59 -3.98 20.50
CA PRO A 70 0.82 -4.06 20.82
C PRO A 70 1.03 -4.40 22.28
N ASP A 71 2.22 -4.91 22.60
CA ASP A 71 2.60 -5.12 24.00
C ASP A 71 3.07 -3.80 24.61
N ASN A 72 3.80 -2.98 23.84
CA ASN A 72 4.21 -1.63 24.23
C ASN A 72 4.25 -0.68 23.03
N ILE A 73 3.89 0.59 23.27
CA ILE A 73 4.18 1.72 22.39
C ILE A 73 4.96 2.75 23.21
N PHE A 74 6.01 3.32 22.64
CA PHE A 74 6.79 4.39 23.24
C PHE A 74 6.87 5.61 22.31
N ILE A 75 6.74 6.81 22.85
CA ILE A 75 6.99 8.07 22.14
C ILE A 75 8.14 8.79 22.85
N ASN A 76 9.27 8.95 22.16
CA ASN A 76 10.53 9.43 22.73
C ASN A 76 10.97 8.66 23.99
N GLY A 77 10.67 7.37 24.04
CA GLY A 77 10.97 6.48 25.18
C GLY A 77 9.90 6.46 26.28
N GLU A 78 8.91 7.36 26.24
CA GLU A 78 7.82 7.39 27.23
C GLU A 78 6.67 6.47 26.82
N PRO A 79 6.08 5.69 27.76
CA PRO A 79 4.97 4.80 27.46
C PRO A 79 3.76 5.53 26.85
N TYR A 80 3.17 4.91 25.84
CA TYR A 80 1.99 5.41 25.13
C TYR A 80 0.92 4.32 25.00
N ASN A 81 -0.34 4.73 25.11
CA ASN A 81 -1.46 3.81 24.99
C ASN A 81 -1.99 3.76 23.57
N ASN A 82 -2.29 2.56 23.08
CA ASN A 82 -2.94 2.36 21.79
C ASN A 82 -4.28 3.12 21.75
N ASN A 83 -4.56 3.81 20.64
CA ASN A 83 -5.75 4.65 20.44
C ASN A 83 -5.88 5.82 21.43
N SER A 84 -4.78 6.20 22.12
CA SER A 84 -4.75 7.45 22.85
C SER A 84 -4.73 8.63 21.88
N LYS A 85 -5.33 9.75 22.28
CA LYS A 85 -5.25 11.03 21.58
C LYS A 85 -4.58 12.03 22.49
N THR A 86 -3.25 12.02 22.50
CA THR A 86 -2.45 12.81 23.44
C THR A 86 -1.89 14.05 22.74
N ILE A 87 -1.82 15.15 23.49
CA ILE A 87 -1.28 16.42 23.04
C ILE A 87 0.24 16.41 23.21
N PHE A 88 0.96 16.82 22.17
CA PHE A 88 2.41 16.95 22.14
C PHE A 88 2.80 18.38 21.73
N ASP A 89 4.00 18.78 22.11
CA ASP A 89 4.58 20.01 21.57
C ASP A 89 4.88 19.87 20.07
N LEU A 90 5.19 20.98 19.40
CA LEU A 90 5.77 20.88 18.06
C LEU A 90 7.20 20.35 18.14
N GLY A 91 7.58 19.51 17.19
CA GLY A 91 8.92 18.97 17.07
C GLY A 91 8.95 17.55 16.53
N GLU A 92 10.16 16.98 16.56
CA GLU A 92 10.43 15.63 16.11
C GLU A 92 10.20 14.60 17.23
N TYR A 93 9.54 13.50 16.87
CA TYR A 93 9.18 12.40 17.74
C TYR A 93 9.59 11.08 17.12
N THR A 94 10.12 10.19 17.95
CA THR A 94 10.38 8.79 17.63
C THR A 94 9.32 7.92 18.27
N ILE A 95 8.59 7.15 17.46
CA ILE A 95 7.57 6.21 17.92
C ILE A 95 8.13 4.81 17.79
N SER A 96 8.21 4.05 18.89
CA SER A 96 8.63 2.65 18.87
C SER A 96 7.47 1.75 19.27
N ILE A 97 7.15 0.77 18.43
CA ILE A 97 6.06 -0.18 18.63
C ILE A 97 6.66 -1.58 18.74
N GLN A 98 6.29 -2.29 19.80
CA GLN A 98 6.78 -3.63 20.09
C GLN A 98 5.64 -4.58 20.39
N LYS A 99 5.73 -5.78 19.82
CA LYS A 99 4.87 -6.91 20.15
C LYS A 99 5.64 -8.21 19.99
N LYS A 100 5.54 -9.10 20.97
CA LYS A 100 6.16 -10.41 20.94
C LYS A 100 5.70 -11.18 19.69
N TRP A 101 6.66 -11.73 18.96
CA TRP A 101 6.48 -12.48 17.70
C TRP A 101 6.10 -11.64 16.47
N TYR A 102 6.15 -10.32 16.55
CA TYR A 102 5.91 -9.42 15.43
C TYR A 102 7.16 -8.58 15.16
N LEU A 103 7.28 -8.11 13.92
CA LEU A 103 8.38 -7.23 13.53
C LEU A 103 8.31 -5.92 14.33
N PRO A 104 9.41 -5.50 14.99
CA PRO A 104 9.44 -4.23 15.68
C PRO A 104 9.40 -3.08 14.66
N ILE A 105 8.80 -1.96 15.06
CA ILE A 105 8.70 -0.78 14.19
C ILE A 105 9.15 0.44 14.96
N THR A 106 10.01 1.23 14.31
CA THR A 106 10.36 2.58 14.78
C THR A 106 10.03 3.57 13.67
N LEU A 107 9.16 4.53 13.96
CA LEU A 107 8.72 5.59 13.04
C LEU A 107 9.30 6.93 13.47
N LEU A 108 9.64 7.78 12.51
CA LEU A 108 9.95 9.18 12.75
C LEU A 108 8.78 10.06 12.34
N LEU A 109 8.42 10.98 13.24
CA LEU A 109 7.35 11.94 13.06
C LEU A 109 7.88 13.34 13.31
N ASP A 110 7.47 14.30 12.49
CA ASP A 110 7.63 15.72 12.77
C ASP A 110 6.25 16.38 12.85
N ILE A 111 5.96 17.03 13.98
CA ILE A 111 4.74 17.79 14.22
C ILE A 111 5.06 19.27 14.03
N THR A 112 4.42 19.87 13.03
CA THR A 112 4.63 21.28 12.69
C THR A 112 3.33 22.07 12.78
N LYS A 113 3.42 23.40 12.74
CA LYS A 113 2.22 24.27 12.67
C LYS A 113 1.34 23.97 11.45
N LYS A 114 1.93 23.50 10.35
CA LYS A 114 1.20 23.17 9.12
C LYS A 114 0.50 21.82 9.23
N ASN A 115 1.16 20.86 9.89
CA ASN A 115 0.65 19.50 10.10
C ASN A 115 0.58 19.20 11.61
N PRO A 116 -0.37 19.79 12.35
CA PRO A 116 -0.46 19.63 13.80
C PRO A 116 -1.11 18.31 14.21
N PHE A 117 -1.74 17.57 13.30
CA PHE A 117 -2.37 16.28 13.60
C PHE A 117 -1.61 15.16 12.88
N TYR A 118 -1.22 14.15 13.65
CA TYR A 118 -0.68 12.91 13.11
C TYR A 118 -1.57 11.75 13.54
N THR A 119 -2.20 11.12 12.56
CA THR A 119 -3.00 9.92 12.77
C THR A 119 -2.43 8.81 11.89
N THR A 120 -2.16 7.65 12.48
CA THR A 120 -1.67 6.50 11.72
C THR A 120 -2.31 5.20 12.19
N VAL A 121 -2.51 4.29 11.25
CA VAL A 121 -2.92 2.91 11.49
C VAL A 121 -1.75 2.02 11.10
N VAL A 122 -1.28 1.20 12.04
CA VAL A 122 -0.12 0.32 11.86
C VAL A 122 -0.56 -1.12 12.00
N ASN A 123 -0.46 -1.89 10.92
CA ASN A 123 -0.72 -3.32 10.93
C ASN A 123 0.60 -4.08 11.05
N LEU A 124 0.92 -4.60 12.24
CA LEU A 124 2.13 -5.35 12.50
C LEU A 124 2.11 -6.69 11.75
N PHE A 125 3.18 -6.96 11.03
CA PHE A 125 3.47 -8.28 10.49
C PHE A 125 4.14 -9.18 11.52
N ALA A 126 3.76 -10.45 11.51
CA ALA A 126 4.41 -11.48 12.28
C ALA A 126 5.87 -11.63 11.87
N ASN A 127 6.71 -12.07 12.81
CA ASN A 127 8.05 -12.51 12.49
C ASN A 127 7.97 -13.66 11.47
N PRO A 128 8.80 -13.63 10.41
CA PRO A 128 8.74 -14.63 9.36
C PRO A 128 9.05 -16.02 9.93
N GLU A 129 8.05 -16.89 9.91
CA GLU A 129 8.18 -18.30 10.22
C GLU A 129 7.75 -19.12 9.00
N TYR A 130 8.67 -19.97 8.53
CA TYR A 130 8.47 -20.76 7.33
C TYR A 130 7.77 -22.06 7.68
N SER A 131 6.64 -22.34 7.03
CA SER A 131 5.95 -23.62 7.14
C SER A 131 6.21 -24.46 5.88
N PRO A 132 6.63 -25.74 6.00
CA PRO A 132 6.79 -26.60 4.84
C PRO A 132 5.43 -26.90 4.21
N LEU A 133 5.39 -26.88 2.88
CA LEU A 133 4.21 -27.26 2.11
C LEU A 133 4.25 -28.74 1.76
N PRO A 134 3.08 -29.39 1.59
CA PRO A 134 3.00 -30.82 1.30
C PRO A 134 3.51 -31.17 -0.12
N LEU A 135 3.59 -30.19 -1.01
CA LEU A 135 3.99 -30.34 -2.41
C LEU A 135 5.17 -29.44 -2.72
N ALA A 136 6.09 -29.94 -3.55
CA ALA A 136 7.17 -29.14 -4.14
C ALA A 136 6.73 -28.64 -5.52
N PHE A 137 6.93 -27.35 -5.80
CA PHE A 137 6.52 -26.73 -7.07
C PHE A 137 7.48 -25.62 -7.49
N SER A 138 7.52 -25.34 -8.79
CA SER A 138 8.39 -24.30 -9.39
C SER A 138 7.64 -23.05 -9.80
N GLY A 139 6.31 -23.14 -9.91
CA GLY A 139 5.44 -22.04 -10.28
C GLY A 139 4.12 -22.13 -9.52
N LEU A 140 3.54 -20.97 -9.24
CA LEU A 140 2.24 -20.83 -8.57
C LEU A 140 1.45 -19.72 -9.26
N SER A 141 0.19 -20.00 -9.56
CA SER A 141 -0.77 -19.04 -10.11
C SER A 141 -2.12 -19.14 -9.42
N LEU A 142 -2.87 -18.04 -9.43
CA LEU A 142 -4.28 -18.06 -9.01
C LEU A 142 -5.13 -18.75 -10.09
N TYR A 143 -5.99 -19.66 -9.66
CA TYR A 143 -6.97 -20.39 -10.45
C TYR A 143 -8.34 -20.17 -9.79
N GLY A 144 -8.77 -18.92 -9.80
CA GLY A 144 -9.98 -18.46 -9.11
C GLY A 144 -9.83 -18.61 -7.62
N ASP A 145 -10.66 -19.45 -7.01
CA ASP A 145 -10.62 -19.75 -5.58
C ASP A 145 -9.53 -20.79 -5.22
N PHE A 146 -8.83 -21.32 -6.23
CA PHE A 146 -7.80 -22.36 -6.09
C PHE A 146 -6.42 -21.84 -6.49
N PHE A 147 -5.39 -22.64 -6.23
CA PHE A 147 -4.05 -22.45 -6.79
C PHE A 147 -3.78 -23.43 -7.93
N LEU A 148 -3.04 -22.96 -8.93
CA LEU A 148 -2.45 -23.79 -9.96
C LEU A 148 -0.93 -23.87 -9.72
N LEU A 149 -0.43 -25.07 -9.46
CA LEU A 149 0.98 -25.33 -9.20
C LEU A 149 1.64 -26.00 -10.40
N HIS A 150 2.87 -25.62 -10.70
CA HIS A 150 3.72 -26.35 -11.65
C HIS A 150 4.59 -27.36 -10.90
N ASP A 151 4.20 -28.64 -10.97
CA ASP A 151 4.85 -29.75 -10.28
C ASP A 151 6.25 -30.00 -10.86
N THR A 152 7.28 -29.87 -10.03
CA THR A 152 8.68 -30.05 -10.42
C THR A 152 9.04 -31.49 -10.80
N SER A 153 8.29 -32.47 -10.29
CA SER A 153 8.59 -33.88 -10.48
C SER A 153 8.01 -34.45 -11.78
N THR A 154 6.83 -33.97 -12.17
CA THR A 154 6.08 -34.48 -13.32
C THR A 154 5.99 -33.50 -14.48
N GLY A 155 6.22 -32.20 -14.25
CA GLY A 155 5.97 -31.13 -15.21
C GLY A 155 4.49 -30.88 -15.48
N SER A 156 3.59 -31.53 -14.73
CA SER A 156 2.14 -31.33 -14.86
C SER A 156 1.67 -30.13 -14.03
N LEU A 157 0.45 -29.68 -14.32
CA LEU A 157 -0.19 -28.63 -13.56
C LEU A 157 -1.16 -29.25 -12.54
N LEU A 158 -1.05 -28.83 -11.29
CA LEU A 158 -1.90 -29.30 -10.20
C LEU A 158 -2.85 -28.18 -9.79
N VAL A 159 -4.15 -28.43 -9.88
CA VAL A 159 -5.15 -27.56 -9.24
C VAL A 159 -5.27 -28.02 -7.79
N VAL A 160 -4.99 -27.13 -6.86
CA VAL A 160 -5.02 -27.40 -5.42
C VAL A 160 -5.88 -26.38 -4.69
N ASP A 161 -6.47 -26.79 -3.58
CA ASP A 161 -7.13 -25.85 -2.67
C ASP A 161 -6.13 -25.01 -1.86
N THR A 162 -6.64 -24.14 -0.98
CA THR A 162 -5.81 -23.28 -0.12
C THR A 162 -4.98 -24.05 0.91
N ASP A 163 -5.34 -25.30 1.19
CA ASP A 163 -4.62 -26.22 2.08
C ASP A 163 -3.66 -27.15 1.28
N PHE A 164 -3.47 -26.87 -0.01
CA PHE A 164 -2.60 -27.62 -0.92
C PHE A 164 -3.04 -29.08 -1.12
N GLN A 165 -4.32 -29.40 -0.93
CA GLN A 165 -4.87 -30.69 -1.34
C GLN A 165 -5.09 -30.71 -2.86
N ILE A 166 -4.64 -31.77 -3.52
CA ILE A 166 -4.78 -31.93 -4.97
C ILE A 166 -6.23 -32.23 -5.30
N LEU A 167 -6.85 -31.33 -6.07
CA LEU A 167 -8.21 -31.49 -6.57
C LEU A 167 -8.18 -32.15 -7.96
N HIS A 168 -7.34 -31.63 -8.84
CA HIS A 168 -7.20 -32.12 -10.21
C HIS A 168 -5.76 -32.04 -10.70
N ARG A 169 -5.38 -32.98 -11.56
CA ARG A 169 -4.13 -32.94 -12.33
C ARG A 169 -4.48 -32.62 -13.78
N ILE A 170 -3.87 -31.57 -14.31
CA ILE A 170 -4.00 -31.15 -15.70
C ILE A 170 -2.72 -31.53 -16.43
N GLU A 171 -2.81 -32.54 -17.28
CA GLU A 171 -1.75 -32.92 -18.19
C GLU A 171 -1.91 -32.13 -19.49
N THR A 172 -1.07 -31.13 -19.69
CA THR A 172 -1.13 -30.28 -20.88
C THR A 172 0.24 -29.68 -21.19
N THR A 173 0.44 -29.34 -22.45
CA THR A 173 1.54 -28.49 -22.91
C THR A 173 1.10 -27.03 -23.08
N TYR A 174 -0.17 -26.72 -22.79
CA TYR A 174 -0.71 -25.36 -22.89
C TYR A 174 -0.22 -24.50 -21.73
N GLU A 175 0.13 -23.26 -22.03
CA GLU A 175 0.58 -22.30 -21.04
C GLU A 175 -0.63 -21.79 -20.23
N HIS A 176 -0.47 -21.65 -18.91
CA HIS A 176 -1.51 -21.07 -18.04
C HIS A 176 -1.47 -19.56 -18.12
N ILE A 177 -2.65 -18.97 -18.26
CA ILE A 177 -2.78 -17.58 -18.64
C ILE A 177 -3.73 -16.80 -17.73
N GLY A 178 -3.79 -17.23 -16.47
CA GLY A 178 -4.65 -16.63 -15.47
C GLY A 178 -6.06 -17.23 -15.43
N TRP A 179 -6.63 -17.22 -14.23
CA TRP A 179 -7.91 -17.85 -13.92
C TRP A 179 -7.97 -19.27 -14.47
N GLN A 180 -9.05 -19.66 -15.16
CA GLN A 180 -9.27 -21.02 -15.65
C GLN A 180 -8.79 -21.25 -17.09
N TYR A 181 -8.00 -20.31 -17.62
CA TYR A 181 -7.68 -20.21 -19.03
C TYR A 181 -6.26 -20.65 -19.36
N PHE A 182 -6.11 -21.19 -20.56
CA PHE A 182 -4.88 -21.71 -21.12
C PHE A 182 -4.70 -21.27 -22.57
N THR A 183 -3.47 -21.22 -23.06
CA THR A 183 -3.17 -20.96 -24.48
C THR A 183 -2.28 -22.04 -25.07
N ASP A 184 -2.53 -22.38 -26.33
CA ASP A 184 -1.62 -23.17 -27.18
C ASP A 184 -0.78 -22.27 -28.12
N GLY A 185 -0.84 -20.95 -27.92
CA GLY A 185 -0.25 -19.91 -28.77
C GLY A 185 -1.18 -19.39 -29.87
N ASN A 186 -2.24 -20.13 -30.22
CA ASN A 186 -3.20 -19.76 -31.26
C ASN A 186 -4.65 -19.65 -30.77
N ASN A 187 -5.02 -20.36 -29.71
CA ASN A 187 -6.36 -20.47 -29.16
C ASN A 187 -6.36 -20.27 -27.65
N ILE A 188 -7.43 -19.65 -27.13
CA ILE A 188 -7.71 -19.61 -25.70
C ILE A 188 -8.65 -20.76 -25.36
N LEU A 189 -8.23 -21.56 -24.39
CA LEU A 189 -8.92 -22.76 -23.95
C LEU A 189 -9.33 -22.59 -22.49
N SER A 190 -10.56 -22.98 -22.16
CA SER A 190 -10.93 -23.24 -20.75
C SER A 190 -10.67 -24.69 -20.45
N TYR A 191 -10.14 -24.96 -19.28
CA TYR A 191 -10.18 -26.31 -18.73
C TYR A 191 -11.45 -26.48 -17.90
N SER A 192 -12.32 -27.43 -18.29
CA SER A 192 -13.46 -27.82 -17.48
C SER A 192 -13.05 -28.94 -16.53
N GLN A 193 -13.07 -28.67 -15.22
CA GLN A 193 -12.77 -29.65 -14.18
C GLN A 193 -13.77 -30.82 -14.15
N SER A 194 -15.04 -30.58 -14.49
CA SER A 194 -16.08 -31.63 -14.45
C SER A 194 -15.97 -32.63 -15.60
N THR A 195 -15.46 -32.19 -16.75
CA THR A 195 -15.30 -33.03 -17.95
C THR A 195 -13.85 -33.39 -18.24
N GLU A 196 -12.90 -32.82 -17.47
CA GLU A 196 -11.45 -32.91 -17.64
C GLU A 196 -10.99 -32.63 -19.08
N LYS A 197 -11.62 -31.64 -19.72
CA LYS A 197 -11.40 -31.32 -21.13
C LYS A 197 -11.18 -29.84 -21.34
N PHE A 198 -10.27 -29.57 -22.27
CA PHE A 198 -10.13 -28.25 -22.84
C PHE A 198 -11.27 -27.97 -23.81
N SER A 199 -11.94 -26.86 -23.62
CA SER A 199 -12.95 -26.34 -24.55
C SER A 199 -12.47 -25.00 -25.08
N ASN A 200 -12.52 -24.83 -26.39
CA ASN A 200 -12.29 -23.53 -26.99
C ASN A 200 -13.46 -22.62 -26.60
N ILE A 201 -13.14 -21.49 -25.97
CA ILE A 201 -14.16 -20.54 -25.48
C ILE A 201 -14.50 -19.53 -26.57
N ILE A 202 -13.61 -19.33 -27.54
CA ILE A 202 -13.70 -18.25 -28.53
C ILE A 202 -13.53 -18.85 -29.93
N ASP A 203 -14.68 -19.06 -30.59
CA ASP A 203 -14.78 -19.17 -32.04
C ASP A 203 -14.49 -17.78 -32.68
N ARG A 204 -13.98 -17.77 -33.90
CA ARG A 204 -13.63 -16.63 -34.76
C ARG A 204 -14.70 -15.53 -34.85
N GLU A 205 -15.94 -15.78 -34.42
CA GLU A 205 -17.08 -14.86 -34.52
C GLU A 205 -17.12 -13.74 -33.45
N THR A 206 -16.53 -13.92 -32.26
CA THR A 206 -16.67 -12.93 -31.17
C THR A 206 -15.61 -11.83 -31.14
N GLY A 207 -14.66 -11.85 -32.09
CA GLY A 207 -13.79 -10.70 -32.38
C GLY A 207 -12.85 -10.26 -31.26
N ILE A 208 -12.59 -11.10 -30.26
CA ILE A 208 -11.51 -10.91 -29.29
C ILE A 208 -10.21 -11.41 -29.95
N PRO A 209 -9.08 -10.68 -29.87
CA PRO A 209 -7.83 -11.24 -30.35
C PRO A 209 -7.44 -12.43 -29.46
N LEU A 210 -7.45 -13.62 -30.08
CA LEU A 210 -7.21 -14.99 -29.59
C LEU A 210 -5.89 -15.24 -28.82
N GLN A 211 -5.18 -14.20 -28.40
CA GLN A 211 -3.82 -14.27 -27.86
C GLN A 211 -3.72 -13.63 -26.47
N CYS A 212 -4.85 -13.41 -25.79
CA CYS A 212 -4.84 -12.82 -24.46
C CYS A 212 -4.59 -13.84 -23.37
N THR A 213 -3.46 -13.69 -22.70
CA THR A 213 -2.97 -14.48 -21.59
C THR A 213 -3.01 -13.84 -20.19
N ASN A 214 -3.56 -12.64 -20.06
CA ASN A 214 -3.63 -11.92 -18.79
C ASN A 214 -4.82 -10.95 -18.87
N ILE A 215 -5.83 -11.10 -18.00
CA ILE A 215 -7.09 -10.34 -18.10
C ILE A 215 -7.40 -9.62 -16.78
N SER A 216 -7.94 -8.40 -16.86
CA SER A 216 -8.46 -7.62 -15.72
C SER A 216 -9.83 -7.04 -16.03
N TYR A 217 -10.63 -6.74 -15.01
CA TYR A 217 -11.98 -6.18 -15.19
C TYR A 217 -12.02 -4.71 -14.76
N TYR A 218 -12.47 -3.82 -15.65
CA TYR A 218 -12.59 -2.38 -15.38
C TYR A 218 -13.95 -1.87 -15.85
N GLY A 219 -14.77 -1.37 -14.91
CA GLY A 219 -16.01 -0.66 -15.24
C GLY A 219 -16.91 -1.40 -16.24
N GLU A 220 -17.20 -2.67 -15.95
CA GLU A 220 -18.02 -3.59 -16.78
C GLU A 220 -17.39 -4.12 -18.07
N LYS A 221 -16.08 -3.90 -18.28
CA LYS A 221 -15.35 -4.39 -19.45
C LYS A 221 -14.21 -5.30 -19.04
N LEU A 222 -14.00 -6.37 -19.80
CA LEU A 222 -12.81 -7.21 -19.68
C LEU A 222 -11.67 -6.51 -20.41
N PHE A 223 -10.48 -6.46 -19.84
CA PHE A 223 -9.27 -5.92 -20.45
C PHE A 223 -8.24 -7.01 -20.59
N CYS A 224 -7.72 -7.20 -21.79
CA CYS A 224 -6.64 -8.10 -22.09
C CYS A 224 -5.29 -7.37 -21.99
N HIS A 225 -4.34 -7.86 -21.20
CA HIS A 225 -3.00 -7.29 -21.00
C HIS A 225 -1.93 -7.70 -22.03
N ASP A 226 -2.15 -8.70 -22.88
CA ASP A 226 -1.11 -9.15 -23.83
C ASP A 226 -1.35 -8.56 -25.22
N THR A 227 -2.63 -8.46 -25.58
CA THR A 227 -3.09 -7.74 -26.75
C THR A 227 -3.38 -6.28 -26.44
N MET A 228 -3.52 -5.98 -25.15
CA MET A 228 -3.82 -4.65 -24.66
C MET A 228 -5.10 -4.08 -25.26
N ARG A 229 -6.20 -4.81 -25.09
CA ARG A 229 -7.51 -4.42 -25.66
C ARG A 229 -8.63 -4.74 -24.68
N PHE A 230 -9.65 -3.89 -24.65
CA PHE A 230 -10.89 -4.23 -23.96
C PHE A 230 -11.71 -5.24 -24.79
N ALA A 231 -12.21 -6.28 -24.16
CA ALA A 231 -13.20 -7.22 -24.68
C ALA A 231 -14.61 -6.79 -24.24
N GLY A 232 -15.49 -6.58 -25.22
CA GLY A 232 -16.88 -6.20 -25.01
C GLY A 232 -17.65 -6.07 -26.33
N PRO A 233 -19.00 -6.08 -26.29
CA PRO A 233 -19.86 -6.13 -27.47
C PRO A 233 -19.83 -4.87 -28.35
N THR A 234 -19.27 -3.76 -27.86
CA THR A 234 -19.11 -2.51 -28.62
C THR A 234 -17.66 -2.02 -28.55
N LEU A 235 -16.89 -2.34 -29.60
CA LEU A 235 -15.48 -1.97 -29.81
C LEU A 235 -15.25 -0.48 -30.13
N SER A 236 -16.27 0.39 -30.04
CA SER A 236 -16.26 1.68 -30.74
C SER A 236 -15.39 2.78 -30.13
N ASN A 237 -14.94 2.68 -28.87
CA ASN A 237 -14.38 3.84 -28.16
C ASN A 237 -12.89 3.79 -27.82
N ILE A 238 -12.16 2.69 -28.10
CA ILE A 238 -10.70 2.64 -27.94
C ILE A 238 -10.14 1.87 -29.14
N ARG A 239 -9.74 2.60 -30.19
CA ARG A 239 -9.26 2.02 -31.46
C ARG A 239 -7.78 1.64 -31.44
N GLU A 240 -7.05 2.03 -30.41
CA GLU A 240 -5.62 1.80 -30.28
C GLU A 240 -5.32 0.54 -29.46
N LYS A 241 -4.20 -0.11 -29.78
CA LYS A 241 -3.59 -1.10 -28.89
C LYS A 241 -3.25 -0.37 -27.60
N ILE A 242 -3.61 -0.87 -26.43
CA ILE A 242 -3.12 -0.33 -25.15
C ILE A 242 -1.66 -0.84 -25.01
N LEU A 243 -0.82 -0.31 -24.13
CA LEU A 243 0.54 -0.79 -23.86
C LEU A 243 0.77 -0.98 -22.36
N ALA A 244 0.07 -0.23 -21.52
CA ALA A 244 -0.10 -0.47 -20.09
C ALA A 244 -1.42 0.09 -19.57
N ILE A 245 -1.89 -0.43 -18.44
CA ILE A 245 -2.87 0.23 -17.59
C ILE A 245 -2.31 0.28 -16.17
N ASN A 246 -2.24 1.47 -15.59
CA ASN A 246 -1.86 1.68 -14.20
C ASN A 246 -2.86 2.63 -13.55
N ASP A 247 -3.70 2.10 -12.65
CA ASP A 247 -4.87 2.78 -12.08
C ASP A 247 -5.72 3.48 -13.16
N ARG A 248 -5.58 4.80 -13.28
CA ARG A 248 -6.35 5.66 -14.21
C ARG A 248 -5.53 6.13 -15.41
N ILE A 249 -4.34 5.58 -15.60
CA ILE A 249 -3.52 5.85 -16.77
C ILE A 249 -3.60 4.67 -17.72
N VAL A 250 -4.00 4.94 -18.96
CA VAL A 250 -4.02 3.97 -20.04
C VAL A 250 -3.01 4.44 -21.09
N VAL A 251 -1.98 3.64 -21.33
CA VAL A 251 -0.96 3.94 -22.33
C VAL A 251 -1.31 3.20 -23.61
N THR A 252 -1.08 3.77 -24.78
CA THR A 252 -1.22 3.16 -26.12
C THR A 252 0.01 3.52 -26.95
N PRO A 253 0.28 2.95 -28.14
CA PRO A 253 1.42 3.33 -28.97
C PRO A 253 1.55 4.80 -29.34
N GLU A 254 0.46 5.55 -29.31
CA GLU A 254 0.42 6.95 -29.75
C GLU A 254 0.02 7.89 -28.62
N TYR A 255 -0.75 7.41 -27.64
CA TYR A 255 -1.35 8.26 -26.60
C TYR A 255 -1.21 7.71 -25.18
N ILE A 256 -1.09 8.62 -24.22
CA ILE A 256 -1.32 8.36 -22.80
C ILE A 256 -2.65 9.00 -22.43
N TYR A 257 -3.61 8.19 -21.97
CA TYR A 257 -4.90 8.63 -21.47
C TYR A 257 -4.86 8.69 -19.94
N ASN A 258 -5.30 9.80 -19.35
CA ASN A 258 -5.38 10.01 -17.91
C ASN A 258 -6.83 10.31 -17.49
N GLY A 259 -7.38 9.47 -16.60
CA GLY A 259 -8.71 9.63 -16.02
C GLY A 259 -8.72 10.53 -14.78
N ASP A 260 -9.49 11.62 -14.83
CA ASP A 260 -9.71 12.50 -13.67
C ASP A 260 -10.76 11.90 -12.71
N ASN A 261 -10.54 12.05 -11.40
CA ASN A 261 -11.48 11.71 -10.33
C ASN A 261 -12.78 12.52 -10.37
N THR A 262 -12.78 13.68 -11.02
CA THR A 262 -13.84 14.68 -10.88
C THR A 262 -14.66 14.89 -12.15
N ASN A 263 -14.25 14.29 -13.27
CA ASN A 263 -14.88 14.54 -14.56
C ASN A 263 -14.92 13.28 -15.42
N THR A 264 -16.04 13.03 -16.11
CA THR A 264 -16.22 11.87 -17.00
C THR A 264 -15.41 11.96 -18.30
N SER A 265 -14.55 12.97 -18.46
CA SER A 265 -13.70 13.19 -19.63
C SER A 265 -12.27 12.75 -19.33
N TRP A 266 -11.83 11.68 -20.01
CA TRP A 266 -10.41 11.29 -20.05
C TRP A 266 -9.62 12.35 -20.82
N LYS A 267 -8.50 12.81 -20.25
CA LYS A 267 -7.52 13.62 -20.99
C LYS A 267 -6.59 12.68 -21.73
N TYR A 268 -6.15 13.03 -22.93
CA TYR A 268 -5.20 12.23 -23.70
C TYR A 268 -4.04 13.09 -24.16
N PHE A 269 -2.88 12.47 -24.30
CA PHE A 269 -1.63 13.12 -24.67
C PHE A 269 -0.94 12.30 -25.74
N GLU A 270 -0.73 12.88 -26.92
CA GLU A 270 0.02 12.25 -28.00
C GLU A 270 1.52 12.37 -27.70
N TYR A 271 2.26 11.26 -27.74
CA TYR A 271 3.71 11.28 -27.56
C TYR A 271 4.39 10.93 -28.89
N GLN A 272 5.21 11.87 -29.40
CA GLN A 272 5.79 11.78 -30.75
C GLN A 272 7.03 10.88 -30.85
N THR A 273 7.53 10.39 -29.72
CA THR A 273 8.69 9.50 -29.66
C THR A 273 8.23 8.07 -29.95
N GLY A 274 8.98 7.32 -30.75
CA GLY A 274 8.67 5.94 -31.12
C GLY A 274 8.45 4.99 -29.93
N ALA A 275 8.17 3.71 -30.21
CA ALA A 275 7.75 2.70 -29.23
C ALA A 275 8.37 2.85 -27.83
N LEU A 276 7.52 3.04 -26.81
CA LEU A 276 7.92 3.12 -25.40
C LEU A 276 8.64 1.84 -24.97
N GLN A 277 9.77 1.99 -24.28
CA GLN A 277 10.55 0.85 -23.78
C GLN A 277 9.92 0.18 -22.55
N PHE A 278 9.25 0.96 -21.70
CA PHE A 278 8.66 0.51 -20.43
C PHE A 278 7.23 1.05 -20.29
N PRO A 279 6.27 0.58 -21.09
CA PRO A 279 4.92 1.12 -21.08
C PRO A 279 4.24 0.97 -19.71
N GLU A 280 4.56 -0.07 -18.93
CA GLU A 280 4.05 -0.32 -17.58
C GLU A 280 4.51 0.71 -16.53
N ALA A 281 5.58 1.46 -16.82
CA ALA A 281 6.20 2.40 -15.90
C ALA A 281 5.65 3.83 -16.09
N VAL A 282 4.33 3.97 -16.09
CA VAL A 282 3.65 5.27 -16.12
C VAL A 282 2.93 5.50 -14.79
N VAL A 283 3.14 6.67 -14.18
CA VAL A 283 2.70 6.98 -12.81
C VAL A 283 2.27 8.42 -12.62
N HIS A 284 1.63 8.73 -11.50
CA HIS A 284 1.30 10.07 -11.05
C HIS A 284 2.27 10.59 -9.98
N ILE A 285 2.77 11.82 -10.16
CA ILE A 285 3.44 12.57 -9.08
C ILE A 285 2.70 13.89 -8.91
N GLY A 286 2.12 14.11 -7.73
CA GLY A 286 1.37 15.34 -7.44
C GLY A 286 0.20 15.60 -8.41
N LYS A 287 -0.45 14.52 -8.90
CA LYS A 287 -1.53 14.50 -9.93
C LYS A 287 -1.09 14.74 -11.38
N ILE A 288 0.20 14.93 -11.63
CA ILE A 288 0.74 15.06 -12.99
C ILE A 288 1.17 13.65 -13.45
N PRO A 289 0.74 13.18 -14.62
CA PRO A 289 1.22 11.92 -15.17
C PRO A 289 2.68 12.05 -15.65
N TYR A 290 3.48 11.02 -15.39
CA TYR A 290 4.86 10.86 -15.84
C TYR A 290 5.01 9.52 -16.53
N PHE A 291 5.74 9.49 -17.65
CA PHE A 291 6.19 8.24 -18.25
C PHE A 291 7.68 8.03 -17.99
N PHE A 292 8.06 6.76 -17.81
CA PHE A 292 9.43 6.35 -17.58
C PHE A 292 10.06 5.78 -18.86
N GLU A 293 11.13 6.42 -19.34
CA GLU A 293 11.87 5.94 -20.51
C GLU A 293 13.36 6.19 -20.32
N LYS A 294 14.20 5.22 -20.73
CA LYS A 294 15.66 5.34 -20.65
C LYS A 294 16.16 5.83 -19.28
N TRP A 295 15.60 5.27 -18.20
CA TRP A 295 15.98 5.58 -16.82
C TRP A 295 15.62 7.03 -16.37
N ILE A 296 14.74 7.71 -17.11
CA ILE A 296 14.31 9.10 -16.87
C ILE A 296 12.79 9.17 -16.80
N LEU A 297 12.27 9.98 -15.88
CA LEU A 297 10.84 10.33 -15.78
C LEU A 297 10.55 11.63 -16.53
N PHE A 298 9.58 11.58 -17.44
CA PHE A 298 9.15 12.71 -18.25
C PHE A 298 7.73 13.14 -17.88
N PRO A 299 7.49 14.41 -17.48
CA PRO A 299 6.16 14.90 -17.19
C PRO A 299 5.34 15.02 -18.48
N VAL A 300 4.05 14.69 -18.37
CA VAL A 300 3.07 14.85 -19.44
C VAL A 300 2.29 16.13 -19.16
N ASP A 301 2.79 17.28 -19.64
CA ASP A 301 2.17 18.60 -19.45
C ASP A 301 1.33 19.03 -20.67
N GLN A 302 0.27 19.80 -20.41
CA GLN A 302 -0.87 20.07 -21.31
C GLN A 302 -0.60 21.02 -22.49
N THR A 303 0.60 21.59 -22.68
CA THR A 303 0.76 22.65 -23.68
C THR A 303 2.03 22.67 -24.52
N ASP A 304 3.07 21.88 -24.24
CA ASP A 304 4.19 21.72 -25.16
C ASP A 304 5.14 20.64 -24.63
N VAL A 305 5.49 19.67 -25.47
CA VAL A 305 6.58 18.71 -25.22
C VAL A 305 7.92 19.43 -25.43
N ALA A 306 8.10 20.57 -24.77
CA ALA A 306 9.43 21.11 -24.54
C ALA A 306 10.02 20.28 -23.40
N VAL A 307 10.62 19.14 -23.78
CA VAL A 307 11.39 18.24 -22.93
C VAL A 307 12.51 19.06 -22.27
N THR A 308 12.17 19.71 -21.17
CA THR A 308 13.18 20.16 -20.22
C THR A 308 13.33 18.95 -19.32
N PRO A 309 14.32 18.07 -19.55
CA PRO A 309 14.60 17.04 -18.56
C PRO A 309 14.76 17.78 -17.23
N LEU A 310 14.07 17.33 -16.20
CA LEU A 310 14.45 17.67 -14.83
C LEU A 310 15.96 17.41 -14.78
N LYS A 311 16.76 18.47 -14.80
CA LYS A 311 18.23 18.41 -14.89
C LYS A 311 18.69 17.58 -13.69
N LYS A 312 18.92 16.27 -13.91
CA LYS A 312 19.24 15.24 -12.90
C LYS A 312 18.34 15.33 -11.67
N PRO A 313 17.34 14.47 -11.48
CA PRO A 313 16.39 14.81 -10.46
C PRO A 313 17.01 14.61 -9.08
N ASP A 314 16.64 15.50 -8.17
CA ASP A 314 16.86 15.51 -6.72
C ASP A 314 16.23 14.27 -6.02
N TRP A 315 15.99 13.17 -6.75
CA TRP A 315 15.43 11.90 -6.29
C TRP A 315 16.37 11.13 -5.37
N TRP A 316 17.62 11.60 -5.23
CA TRP A 316 18.63 10.98 -4.37
C TRP A 316 19.15 9.63 -4.89
N MET A 317 19.02 9.38 -6.20
CA MET A 317 19.45 8.17 -6.92
C MET A 317 20.36 8.54 -8.11
N ASP A 318 21.30 7.67 -8.45
CA ASP A 318 22.16 7.80 -9.64
C ASP A 318 21.42 7.34 -10.90
N ILE A 319 20.62 6.28 -10.78
CA ILE A 319 19.83 5.67 -11.86
C ILE A 319 18.48 5.25 -11.27
N ILE A 320 17.36 5.54 -11.95
CA ILE A 320 16.04 4.97 -11.63
C ILE A 320 15.86 3.76 -12.51
N SER A 321 15.63 2.57 -11.95
CA SER A 321 15.43 1.32 -12.67
C SER A 321 13.99 0.95 -12.88
N GLN A 322 13.13 1.21 -11.89
CA GLN A 322 11.73 0.79 -11.92
C GLN A 322 10.85 1.80 -11.19
N VAL A 323 9.57 1.81 -11.56
CA VAL A 323 8.58 2.73 -11.02
C VAL A 323 7.24 2.01 -10.85
N TRP A 324 6.57 2.23 -9.71
CA TRP A 324 5.24 1.68 -9.42
C TRP A 324 4.30 2.73 -8.83
N GLU A 325 2.99 2.51 -8.96
CA GLU A 325 1.96 3.32 -8.32
C GLU A 325 1.04 2.45 -7.46
N PHE A 326 0.72 2.89 -6.25
CA PHE A 326 -0.18 2.21 -5.32
C PHE A 326 -1.06 3.22 -4.57
N ASP A 327 -2.36 3.25 -4.87
CA ASP A 327 -3.35 4.14 -4.24
C ASP A 327 -2.93 5.62 -4.19
N GLY A 328 -2.36 6.14 -5.29
CA GLY A 328 -1.88 7.53 -5.37
C GLY A 328 -0.50 7.77 -4.75
N GLU A 329 0.22 6.72 -4.36
CA GLU A 329 1.63 6.77 -3.93
C GLU A 329 2.52 6.23 -5.04
N THR A 330 3.58 6.96 -5.37
CA THR A 330 4.55 6.56 -6.40
C THR A 330 5.83 6.06 -5.77
N ILE A 331 6.27 4.87 -6.15
CA ILE A 331 7.52 4.27 -5.70
C ILE A 331 8.50 4.34 -6.86
N LEU A 332 9.57 5.11 -6.67
CA LEU A 332 10.76 5.11 -7.51
C LEU A 332 11.74 4.11 -6.92
N PHE A 333 12.35 3.28 -7.76
CA PHE A 333 13.40 2.37 -7.36
C PHE A 333 14.57 2.43 -8.32
N GLY A 334 15.77 2.27 -7.79
CA GLY A 334 16.97 2.57 -8.52
C GLY A 334 18.23 2.26 -7.73
N GLU A 335 19.33 2.84 -8.17
CA GLU A 335 20.65 2.64 -7.59
C GLU A 335 21.28 3.93 -7.12
N LYS A 336 22.01 3.85 -6.01
CA LYS A 336 22.90 4.90 -5.53
C LYS A 336 24.18 4.25 -5.04
N GLN A 337 25.33 4.64 -5.62
CA GLN A 337 26.64 4.09 -5.25
C GLN A 337 26.68 2.54 -5.29
N GLY A 338 26.00 1.93 -6.27
CA GLY A 338 25.93 0.48 -6.44
C GLY A 338 25.03 -0.26 -5.45
N LYS A 339 24.22 0.46 -4.66
CA LYS A 339 23.20 -0.14 -3.78
C LYS A 339 21.80 0.19 -4.27
N GLY A 340 20.89 -0.78 -4.14
CA GLY A 340 19.47 -0.55 -4.37
C GLY A 340 18.93 0.54 -3.43
N ILE A 341 18.09 1.42 -3.93
CA ILE A 341 17.44 2.47 -3.15
C ILE A 341 16.03 2.68 -3.69
N PHE A 342 15.07 2.86 -2.79
CA PHE A 342 13.74 3.30 -3.18
C PHE A 342 13.42 4.67 -2.60
N ARG A 343 12.49 5.36 -3.27
CA ARG A 343 11.82 6.57 -2.78
C ARG A 343 10.32 6.41 -3.00
N ILE A 344 9.54 6.67 -1.97
CA ILE A 344 8.08 6.71 -2.02
C ILE A 344 7.69 8.18 -1.96
N VAL A 345 6.94 8.61 -2.96
CA VAL A 345 6.43 9.97 -3.11
C VAL A 345 4.92 9.91 -2.97
N ASP A 346 4.39 10.59 -1.97
CA ASP A 346 2.95 10.88 -1.86
C ASP A 346 2.69 12.38 -1.95
N SER A 347 1.42 12.81 -1.88
CA SER A 347 1.04 14.23 -2.00
C SER A 347 1.52 15.15 -0.87
N GLU A 348 1.98 14.59 0.26
CA GLU A 348 2.30 15.28 1.50
C GLU A 348 3.74 15.07 1.98
N LYS A 349 4.32 13.88 1.75
CA LYS A 349 5.60 13.41 2.29
C LYS A 349 6.34 12.51 1.31
N GLU A 350 7.66 12.48 1.50
CA GLU A 350 8.57 11.61 0.76
C GLU A 350 9.37 10.75 1.73
N TYR A 351 9.57 9.49 1.36
CA TYR A 351 10.27 8.50 2.17
C TYR A 351 11.32 7.79 1.33
N SER A 352 12.52 7.54 1.85
CA SER A 352 13.53 6.77 1.12
C SER A 352 14.36 5.90 2.05
N LYS A 353 14.76 4.73 1.55
CA LYS A 353 15.73 3.85 2.21
C LYS A 353 16.59 3.11 1.20
N THR A 354 17.82 2.82 1.64
CA THR A 354 18.75 1.96 0.94
C THR A 354 18.44 0.50 1.27
N LEU A 355 18.46 -0.33 0.24
CA LEU A 355 18.36 -1.77 0.26
C LEU A 355 19.72 -2.37 -0.07
N ASP A 356 20.06 -3.46 0.60
CA ASP A 356 21.24 -4.25 0.26
C ASP A 356 20.83 -5.31 -0.77
N LEU A 357 20.92 -4.94 -2.05
CA LEU A 357 20.53 -5.77 -3.18
C LEU A 357 21.67 -5.84 -4.18
N GLU A 358 21.94 -7.04 -4.69
CA GLU A 358 22.95 -7.26 -5.73
C GLU A 358 22.50 -6.66 -7.08
N HIS A 359 21.19 -6.76 -7.39
CA HIS A 359 20.60 -6.29 -8.64
C HIS A 359 19.26 -5.59 -8.40
N THR A 360 19.01 -4.51 -9.15
CA THR A 360 17.78 -3.69 -9.01
C THR A 360 16.72 -3.94 -10.09
N THR A 361 16.99 -4.82 -11.06
CA THR A 361 16.09 -5.09 -12.20
C THR A 361 15.01 -6.11 -11.89
N ASP A 362 15.19 -6.96 -10.89
CA ASP A 362 14.33 -8.14 -10.66
C ASP A 362 13.50 -8.01 -9.38
N VAL A 363 13.26 -6.77 -8.94
CA VAL A 363 12.47 -6.47 -7.74
C VAL A 363 11.01 -6.30 -8.10
N LYS A 364 10.13 -6.99 -7.38
CA LYS A 364 8.68 -6.75 -7.38
C LYS A 364 8.27 -6.08 -6.08
N VAL A 365 7.36 -5.12 -6.15
CA VAL A 365 6.84 -4.42 -4.97
C VAL A 365 5.37 -4.74 -4.79
N TYR A 366 4.98 -5.01 -3.54
CA TYR A 366 3.60 -5.23 -3.14
C TYR A 366 3.25 -4.28 -2.00
N LYS A 367 2.04 -3.71 -2.00
CA LYS A 367 1.53 -2.91 -0.89
C LYS A 367 0.47 -3.70 -0.12
N ILE A 368 0.70 -3.91 1.17
CA ILE A 368 -0.19 -4.68 2.05
C ILE A 368 -0.33 -3.95 3.38
N SER A 369 -1.58 -3.66 3.75
CA SER A 369 -1.93 -3.15 5.08
C SER A 369 -1.11 -1.92 5.53
N GLY A 370 -0.72 -1.05 4.58
CA GLY A 370 0.05 0.18 4.84
C GLY A 370 1.58 0.02 4.82
N ALA A 371 2.08 -1.13 4.38
CA ALA A 371 3.51 -1.41 4.24
C ALA A 371 3.85 -1.92 2.84
N TYR A 372 5.12 -1.82 2.48
CA TYR A 372 5.66 -2.21 1.18
C TYR A 372 6.56 -3.41 1.33
N ILE A 373 6.37 -4.39 0.46
CA ILE A 373 7.12 -5.64 0.45
C ILE A 373 7.89 -5.71 -0.85
N PHE A 374 9.21 -5.63 -0.75
CA PHE A 374 10.14 -5.71 -1.87
C PHE A 374 10.60 -7.15 -1.97
N VAL A 375 10.28 -7.82 -3.07
CA VAL A 375 10.56 -9.23 -3.29
C VAL A 375 11.48 -9.38 -4.49
N THR A 376 12.58 -10.08 -4.31
CA THR A 376 13.46 -10.53 -5.41
C THR A 376 13.36 -12.03 -5.56
N GLN A 377 14.10 -12.62 -6.50
CA GLN A 377 14.22 -14.07 -6.61
C GLN A 377 14.84 -14.71 -5.35
N LYS A 378 15.65 -13.95 -4.59
CA LYS A 378 16.45 -14.49 -3.48
C LYS A 378 16.10 -13.98 -2.09
N THR A 379 15.49 -12.81 -2.02
CA THR A 379 15.32 -12.06 -0.77
C THR A 379 13.95 -11.38 -0.74
N ALA A 380 13.45 -11.10 0.46
CA ALA A 380 12.30 -10.23 0.64
C ALA A 380 12.52 -9.27 1.80
N TYR A 381 12.03 -8.04 1.64
CA TYR A 381 12.14 -6.96 2.60
C TYR A 381 10.78 -6.34 2.87
N VAL A 382 10.58 -5.88 4.10
CA VAL A 382 9.38 -5.16 4.54
C VAL A 382 9.75 -3.76 4.98
N TYR A 383 9.03 -2.76 4.45
CA TYR A 383 9.14 -1.37 4.85
C TYR A 383 7.78 -0.83 5.26
N TYR A 384 7.66 -0.40 6.52
CA TYR A 384 6.52 0.41 6.94
C TYR A 384 6.76 1.86 6.54
N LYS A 385 5.73 2.50 5.97
CA LYS A 385 5.80 3.90 5.57
C LYS A 385 6.23 4.78 6.75
N GLY A 386 7.33 5.53 6.60
CA GLY A 386 7.88 6.38 7.65
C GLY A 386 8.76 5.68 8.69
N ALA A 387 9.04 4.38 8.51
CA ALA A 387 9.96 3.67 9.40
C ALA A 387 11.41 4.11 9.21
N THR A 388 12.17 4.03 10.29
CA THR A 388 13.62 4.29 10.30
C THR A 388 14.40 3.21 9.57
N GLU A 389 13.89 1.99 9.56
CA GLU A 389 14.56 0.81 9.03
C GLU A 389 13.68 0.07 8.03
N ILE A 390 14.34 -0.62 7.11
CA ILE A 390 13.75 -1.64 6.25
C ILE A 390 14.23 -3.00 6.74
N LEU A 391 13.31 -3.95 6.91
CA LEU A 391 13.60 -5.23 7.55
C LEU A 391 13.68 -6.34 6.51
N LYS A 392 14.81 -7.06 6.48
CA LYS A 392 14.95 -8.28 5.66
C LYS A 392 14.18 -9.43 6.34
N ILE A 393 13.23 -10.03 5.63
CA ILE A 393 12.36 -11.10 6.14
C ILE A 393 12.61 -12.47 5.51
N LEU A 394 13.24 -12.50 4.33
CA LEU A 394 13.70 -13.71 3.66
C LEU A 394 15.08 -13.46 3.07
N ASP A 395 15.95 -14.46 3.16
CA ASP A 395 17.32 -14.39 2.69
C ASP A 395 17.78 -15.75 2.17
N ASP A 396 18.47 -15.74 1.03
CA ASP A 396 18.99 -16.91 0.33
C ASP A 396 17.96 -18.05 0.17
N VAL A 397 16.87 -17.75 -0.54
CA VAL A 397 15.80 -18.69 -0.90
C VAL A 397 15.48 -18.60 -2.39
N ASP A 398 14.68 -19.50 -2.95
CA ASP A 398 14.17 -19.38 -4.32
C ASP A 398 12.72 -18.93 -4.28
N VAL A 399 12.47 -17.62 -4.29
CA VAL A 399 11.11 -17.07 -4.22
C VAL A 399 10.33 -17.43 -5.48
N ILE A 400 9.17 -18.07 -5.29
CA ILE A 400 8.27 -18.48 -6.38
C ILE A 400 7.31 -17.34 -6.68
N ARG A 401 6.53 -16.93 -5.66
CA ARG A 401 5.49 -15.91 -5.81
C ARG A 401 5.03 -15.38 -4.46
N MET A 402 4.53 -14.15 -4.47
CA MET A 402 3.75 -13.60 -3.38
C MET A 402 2.28 -13.53 -3.79
N VAL A 403 1.38 -14.00 -2.92
CA VAL A 403 -0.08 -13.90 -3.08
C VAL A 403 -0.66 -13.41 -1.76
N ASP A 404 -1.39 -12.31 -1.80
CA ASP A 404 -1.81 -11.58 -0.59
C ASP A 404 -0.59 -11.37 0.32
N ALA A 405 -0.71 -11.65 1.63
CA ALA A 405 0.39 -11.56 2.58
C ALA A 405 1.27 -12.82 2.69
N LYS A 406 1.14 -13.76 1.75
CA LYS A 406 1.86 -15.04 1.76
C LYS A 406 2.97 -15.04 0.72
N ILE A 407 4.19 -15.38 1.15
CA ILE A 407 5.34 -15.56 0.26
C ILE A 407 5.64 -17.05 0.14
N PHE A 408 5.57 -17.55 -1.09
CA PHE A 408 5.89 -18.93 -1.47
C PHE A 408 7.30 -18.99 -2.03
N PHE A 409 8.10 -19.92 -1.56
CA PHE A 409 9.50 -20.06 -1.97
C PHE A 409 9.98 -21.50 -1.84
N ASN A 410 11.05 -21.84 -2.56
CA ASN A 410 11.76 -23.10 -2.41
C ASN A 410 13.03 -22.90 -1.57
N LYS A 411 13.34 -23.90 -0.76
CA LYS A 411 14.61 -24.01 -0.03
C LYS A 411 14.95 -25.49 0.14
N GLU A 412 16.18 -25.88 -0.15
CA GLU A 412 16.65 -27.27 0.06
C GLU A 412 15.72 -28.33 -0.61
N GLY A 413 15.21 -28.03 -1.81
CA GLY A 413 14.36 -28.95 -2.58
C GLY A 413 12.92 -29.11 -2.08
N LYS A 414 12.47 -28.29 -1.12
CA LYS A 414 11.08 -28.26 -0.64
C LYS A 414 10.48 -26.87 -0.82
N SER A 415 9.16 -26.81 -0.99
CA SER A 415 8.42 -25.55 -1.00
C SER A 415 7.95 -25.17 0.40
N TYR A 416 7.98 -23.88 0.68
CA TYR A 416 7.62 -23.28 1.95
C TYR A 416 6.74 -22.06 1.74
N LEU A 417 6.10 -21.66 2.83
CA LEU A 417 5.22 -20.51 2.95
C LEU A 417 5.65 -19.67 4.15
N VAL A 418 5.79 -18.36 3.98
CA VAL A 418 5.68 -17.37 5.07
C VAL A 418 4.33 -16.69 4.96
N ASP A 419 3.56 -16.69 6.05
CA ASP A 419 2.39 -15.83 6.18
C ASP A 419 2.75 -14.63 7.07
N LEU A 420 2.72 -13.42 6.51
CA LEU A 420 3.13 -12.22 7.23
C LEU A 420 2.04 -11.67 8.14
N LEU A 421 0.77 -12.01 7.92
CA LEU A 421 -0.35 -11.51 8.72
C LEU A 421 -0.78 -12.47 9.83
N ARG A 422 -0.29 -13.72 9.81
CA ARG A 422 -0.74 -14.76 10.73
C ARG A 422 0.30 -15.08 11.80
N LYS A 423 -0.16 -15.17 13.04
CA LYS A 423 0.19 -16.29 13.91
C LYS A 423 -1.06 -16.85 14.55
N GLU A 424 -1.32 -18.13 14.30
CA GLU A 424 -2.17 -18.92 15.18
C GLU A 424 -1.56 -18.84 16.58
N VAL A 425 -2.29 -18.21 17.49
CA VAL A 425 -2.04 -18.38 18.91
C VAL A 425 -2.45 -19.82 19.21
N LYS A 426 -1.46 -20.69 19.48
CA LYS A 426 -1.70 -21.95 20.18
C LYS A 426 -2.04 -21.68 21.64
#